data_AF-A0AAE4RWG3-F1
#
_entry.id   AF-A0AAE4RWG3-F1
#
_cell.length_a   1.000
_cell.length_b   1.000
_cell.length_c   1.000
_cell.angle_alpha   90.00
_cell.angle_beta   90.00
_cell.angle_gamma   90.00
#
_symmetry.space_group_name_H-M   'P 1'
#
loop_
_entity.id
_entity.type
_entity.pdbx_description
1 polymer ?
#
loop_
_entity_poly.entity_id
_entity_poly.type
_entity_poly.pdbx_seq_one_letter_code
_entity_poly.pdbx_strand_id
1 'polypeptide(L)'
;MYPAFQPNAEFAVGLNSDSPFLDSPAAEVATIVEEQPAQSATTGVVVPLGVRHNRHFIEANTKPVDIAHLRADCVVPVFSKDNEVTISHQSFIETVLGAAHRMFPQEVIDAPDIVVSHIIKGRIPEAIHKPVNQLLETDKTIYYERMAFCFEIPTIYEDVAGNRLNLSIGGVRAYNHENLYSKKTVEKFKVFIGFKNLVCCNLCVSTDGFKSELRVMGVQDLFDATLRLFREYDAERHIKLMAAMQERTLTEHQFAQLIGKTRLYQYLPTAEKRQLPAMEFTDCHINAVAKAYYADENFSRGDNPEIDLWRVYNLFTGANKSSYIDTFLDRSLNATELITGIGRAIEGDAQYRWFVE
;
A
#
# COMPACT_ATOMS: atom_id res chain seq x y z
N MET A 1 -2.32 0.73 48.01
CA MET A 1 -3.77 0.87 47.71
C MET A 1 -4.04 2.35 47.54
N TYR A 2 -4.16 2.81 46.29
CA TYR A 2 -4.56 4.17 45.92
C TYR A 2 -5.96 4.10 45.29
N PRO A 3 -6.83 5.12 45.42
CA PRO A 3 -8.22 5.02 44.99
C PRO A 3 -8.36 5.09 43.47
N ALA A 4 -9.32 4.34 42.94
CA ALA A 4 -9.71 4.34 41.54
C ALA A 4 -10.37 5.67 41.14
N PHE A 5 -9.96 6.21 40.00
CA PHE A 5 -10.58 7.39 39.38
C PHE A 5 -11.87 6.95 38.68
N GLN A 6 -13.01 7.53 39.06
CA GLN A 6 -14.29 7.40 38.33
C GLN A 6 -14.50 8.64 37.44
N PRO A 7 -14.91 8.50 36.16
CA PRO A 7 -15.22 9.64 35.32
C PRO A 7 -16.63 10.21 35.62
N ASN A 8 -16.72 11.55 35.62
CA ASN A 8 -17.94 12.33 35.85
C ASN A 8 -18.97 12.15 34.72
N ALA A 9 -20.25 12.04 35.09
CA ALA A 9 -21.38 11.71 34.21
C ALA A 9 -22.13 12.92 33.61
N GLU A 10 -21.47 14.03 33.33
CA GLU A 10 -22.12 15.26 32.82
C GLU A 10 -21.84 15.59 31.34
N PHE A 11 -21.17 14.71 30.59
CA PHE A 11 -20.85 14.97 29.16
C PHE A 11 -21.78 14.30 28.15
N ALA A 12 -22.97 13.86 28.56
CA ALA A 12 -23.86 13.09 27.69
C ALA A 12 -25.33 13.55 27.73
N VAL A 13 -25.63 14.79 27.33
CA VAL A 13 -26.99 15.14 26.85
C VAL A 13 -26.90 16.31 25.86
N GLY A 14 -27.43 16.14 24.64
CA GLY A 14 -27.88 17.27 23.84
C GLY A 14 -27.58 17.24 22.34
N LEU A 15 -28.00 16.21 21.60
CA LEU A 15 -28.23 16.32 20.16
C LEU A 15 -29.43 15.44 19.77
N ASN A 16 -30.61 16.05 19.75
CA ASN A 16 -31.75 15.65 18.92
C ASN A 16 -32.84 16.73 19.06
N SER A 17 -32.89 17.67 18.12
CA SER A 17 -34.13 18.06 17.42
C SER A 17 -33.85 19.14 16.38
N ASP A 18 -34.62 19.06 15.29
CA ASP A 18 -35.04 20.14 14.39
C ASP A 18 -34.26 20.37 13.07
N SER A 19 -34.74 19.65 12.04
CA SER A 19 -34.89 20.21 10.69
C SER A 19 -36.02 21.24 10.68
N PRO A 20 -35.94 22.31 9.84
CA PRO A 20 -36.87 22.35 8.71
C PRO A 20 -36.30 22.98 7.42
N PHE A 21 -36.89 22.57 6.30
CA PHE A 21 -36.80 23.22 4.98
C PHE A 21 -37.50 24.59 4.98
N LEU A 22 -36.94 25.59 4.28
CA LEU A 22 -37.64 26.48 3.31
C LEU A 22 -36.71 27.56 2.71
N ASP A 23 -36.64 27.55 1.38
CA ASP A 23 -36.53 28.63 0.37
C ASP A 23 -35.49 29.78 0.40
N SER A 24 -34.72 29.79 -0.71
CA SER A 24 -33.96 30.81 -1.48
C SER A 24 -34.39 32.30 -1.40
N PRO A 25 -33.65 33.34 -1.93
CA PRO A 25 -32.65 33.28 -3.02
C PRO A 25 -31.44 34.26 -2.99
N ALA A 26 -30.52 34.03 -3.94
CA ALA A 26 -29.65 34.97 -4.68
C ALA A 26 -28.61 35.84 -3.93
N ALA A 27 -27.33 35.54 -4.15
CA ALA A 27 -26.28 36.55 -4.34
C ALA A 27 -25.15 35.96 -5.20
N GLU A 28 -25.03 36.46 -6.42
CA GLU A 28 -23.89 36.27 -7.32
C GLU A 28 -22.63 36.86 -6.71
N VAL A 29 -21.55 36.09 -6.65
CA VAL A 29 -20.19 36.64 -6.54
C VAL A 29 -19.32 35.96 -7.59
N ALA A 30 -19.09 36.70 -8.66
CA ALA A 30 -18.15 36.38 -9.72
C ALA A 30 -16.73 36.28 -9.17
N THR A 31 -16.05 35.18 -9.45
CA THR A 31 -14.59 35.05 -9.27
C THR A 31 -13.95 35.02 -10.65
N ILE A 32 -13.10 36.02 -10.88
CA ILE A 32 -12.42 36.32 -12.13
C ILE A 32 -11.24 35.35 -12.26
N VAL A 33 -11.19 34.63 -13.38
CA VAL A 33 -10.09 33.76 -13.78
C VAL A 33 -9.14 34.61 -14.63
N GLU A 34 -7.92 34.85 -14.15
CA GLU A 34 -6.85 35.41 -15.00
C GLU A 34 -6.24 34.29 -15.84
N GLU A 35 -6.47 34.34 -17.14
CA GLU A 35 -5.69 33.63 -18.16
C GLU A 35 -4.30 34.27 -18.30
N GLN A 36 -3.26 33.44 -18.35
CA GLN A 36 -1.98 33.81 -18.96
C GLN A 36 -1.63 32.84 -20.11
N PRO A 37 -1.03 33.34 -21.20
CA PRO A 37 -1.17 32.74 -22.52
C PRO A 37 -0.11 31.68 -22.84
N ALA A 38 -0.51 30.74 -23.69
CA ALA A 38 0.35 29.71 -24.28
C ALA A 38 1.46 30.31 -25.15
N GLN A 39 2.68 29.77 -25.02
CA GLN A 39 3.75 29.96 -26.00
C GLN A 39 4.25 28.59 -26.48
N SER A 40 4.12 28.36 -27.79
CA SER A 40 4.80 27.27 -28.50
C SER A 40 6.28 27.61 -28.69
N ALA A 41 7.16 26.64 -28.43
CA ALA A 41 8.53 26.65 -28.94
C ALA A 41 8.97 25.23 -29.27
N THR A 42 9.01 24.95 -30.56
CA THR A 42 9.64 23.77 -31.16
C THR A 42 11.15 23.95 -31.10
N THR A 43 11.86 23.11 -30.34
CA THR A 43 13.30 22.85 -30.55
C THR A 43 13.63 21.49 -29.94
N GLY A 44 14.19 20.59 -30.76
CA GLY A 44 14.51 19.22 -30.37
C GLY A 44 15.45 19.16 -29.17
N VAL A 45 15.01 18.45 -28.13
CA VAL A 45 15.82 18.13 -26.95
C VAL A 45 16.17 16.65 -27.03
N VAL A 46 17.47 16.38 -27.15
CA VAL A 46 18.06 15.08 -26.88
C VAL A 46 17.77 14.77 -25.41
N VAL A 47 16.91 13.77 -25.16
CA VAL A 47 16.52 13.36 -23.81
C VAL A 47 17.72 12.69 -23.13
N PRO A 48 18.23 13.21 -22.00
CA PRO A 48 19.15 12.44 -21.17
C PRO A 48 18.38 11.28 -20.54
N LEU A 49 18.90 10.05 -20.64
CA LEU A 49 18.46 8.95 -19.77
C LEU A 49 18.63 9.42 -18.31
N GLY A 50 17.52 9.62 -17.58
CA GLY A 50 17.59 9.80 -16.14
C GLY A 50 16.80 10.98 -15.55
N VAL A 51 15.52 11.12 -15.89
CA VAL A 51 14.57 11.77 -14.97
C VAL A 51 13.63 10.67 -14.48
N ARG A 52 13.96 10.04 -13.34
CA ARG A 52 12.99 9.23 -12.59
C ARG A 52 11.89 10.20 -12.16
N HIS A 53 10.72 10.16 -12.79
CA HIS A 53 9.53 10.63 -12.09
C HIS A 53 9.40 9.75 -10.84
N ASN A 54 9.60 10.34 -9.65
CA ASN A 54 9.50 9.68 -8.35
C ASN A 54 8.05 9.22 -8.11
N ARG A 55 7.59 8.22 -8.85
CA ARG A 55 6.37 7.48 -8.52
C ARG A 55 6.72 6.53 -7.39
N HIS A 56 6.33 6.90 -6.19
CA HIS A 56 6.48 6.04 -5.01
C HIS A 56 5.62 4.77 -5.19
N PHE A 57 6.03 3.68 -4.54
CA PHE A 57 5.25 2.43 -4.56
C PHE A 57 3.91 2.56 -3.82
N ILE A 58 3.75 3.58 -2.97
CA ILE A 58 2.50 4.03 -2.35
C ILE A 58 2.40 5.55 -2.50
N GLU A 59 1.26 6.04 -2.98
CA GLU A 59 1.03 7.46 -3.29
C GLU A 59 0.01 8.12 -2.33
N ALA A 60 -0.82 7.34 -1.62
CA ALA A 60 -1.85 7.90 -0.75
C ALA A 60 -1.36 8.30 0.65
N ASN A 61 -1.48 9.58 1.00
CA ASN A 61 -1.37 10.10 2.37
C ASN A 61 -0.12 9.62 3.14
N THR A 62 0.98 9.42 2.43
CA THR A 62 2.27 9.06 3.02
C THR A 62 3.28 10.17 2.87
N LYS A 63 4.30 10.15 3.73
CA LYS A 63 5.46 11.03 3.68
C LYS A 63 6.71 10.18 3.47
N PRO A 64 7.54 10.46 2.45
CA PRO A 64 8.84 9.82 2.34
C PRO A 64 9.77 10.29 3.46
N VAL A 65 10.53 9.36 4.04
CA VAL A 65 11.52 9.64 5.08
C VAL A 65 12.79 8.84 4.81
N ASP A 66 13.91 9.26 5.40
CA ASP A 66 15.14 8.46 5.38
C ASP A 66 15.27 7.61 6.66
N ILE A 67 16.19 6.64 6.62
CA ILE A 67 16.47 5.80 7.79
C ILE A 67 17.13 6.61 8.92
N ALA A 68 17.82 7.71 8.58
CA ALA A 68 18.48 8.58 9.55
C ALA A 68 17.46 9.29 10.46
N HIS A 69 16.38 9.81 9.90
CA HIS A 69 15.25 10.41 10.62
C HIS A 69 14.60 9.42 11.58
N LEU A 70 14.39 8.17 11.14
CA LEU A 70 13.83 7.13 12.00
C LEU A 70 14.75 6.77 13.18
N ARG A 71 16.07 6.92 13.02
CA ARG A 71 17.07 6.64 14.07
C ARG A 71 17.28 7.81 15.02
N ALA A 72 17.37 9.04 14.50
CA ALA A 72 17.79 10.22 15.25
C ALA A 72 16.61 11.01 15.85
N ASP A 73 15.49 11.08 15.13
CA ASP A 73 14.41 12.00 15.47
C ASP A 73 13.16 11.31 16.02
N CYS A 74 13.00 10.00 15.75
CA CYS A 74 11.83 9.24 16.16
C CYS A 74 12.05 8.45 17.46
N VAL A 75 11.10 8.57 18.39
CA VAL A 75 11.07 7.71 19.59
C VAL A 75 10.47 6.34 19.26
N VAL A 76 10.83 5.33 20.06
CA VAL A 76 10.27 3.98 19.93
C VAL A 76 9.21 3.77 21.02
N PRO A 77 7.97 3.39 20.66
CA PRO A 77 6.95 3.12 21.66
C PRO A 77 7.28 1.90 22.53
N VAL A 78 6.63 1.79 23.68
CA VAL A 78 6.80 0.68 24.63
C VAL A 78 5.46 0.07 25.01
N PHE A 79 5.47 -1.17 25.46
CA PHE A 79 4.32 -1.83 26.07
C PHE A 79 4.11 -1.27 27.48
N SER A 80 2.95 -0.66 27.74
CA SER A 80 2.77 0.20 28.91
C SER A 80 2.73 -0.54 30.25
N LYS A 81 2.46 -1.86 30.27
CA LYS A 81 2.32 -2.62 31.53
C LYS A 81 3.64 -3.17 32.06
N ASP A 82 4.62 -3.40 31.20
CA ASP A 82 5.94 -3.94 31.56
C ASP A 82 7.11 -3.07 31.06
N ASN A 83 6.80 -1.98 30.35
CA ASN A 83 7.77 -1.03 29.81
C ASN A 83 8.77 -1.66 28.83
N GLU A 84 8.41 -2.79 28.22
CA GLU A 84 9.25 -3.45 27.23
C GLU A 84 9.16 -2.73 25.89
N VAL A 85 10.31 -2.59 25.24
CA VAL A 85 10.43 -1.91 23.95
C VAL A 85 9.90 -2.84 22.85
N THR A 86 9.00 -2.31 22.02
CA THR A 86 8.59 -2.96 20.76
C THR A 86 9.76 -2.94 19.78
N ILE A 87 9.83 -3.88 18.86
CA ILE A 87 10.80 -3.75 17.76
C ILE A 87 10.57 -2.38 17.08
N SER A 88 11.60 -1.66 16.65
CA SER A 88 11.41 -0.34 16.05
C SER A 88 11.20 -0.43 14.52
N HIS A 89 10.85 0.68 13.89
CA HIS A 89 10.77 0.77 12.42
C HIS A 89 12.13 0.51 11.77
N GLN A 90 13.16 1.20 12.24
CA GLN A 90 14.54 1.06 11.78
C GLN A 90 15.10 -0.34 12.02
N SER A 91 14.84 -0.94 13.20
CA SER A 91 15.28 -2.30 13.48
C SER A 91 14.61 -3.31 12.54
N PHE A 92 13.32 -3.12 12.22
CA PHE A 92 12.64 -3.95 11.24
C PHE A 92 13.28 -3.86 9.84
N ILE A 93 13.49 -2.63 9.34
CA ILE A 93 14.10 -2.39 8.03
C ILE A 93 15.49 -3.04 7.95
N GLU A 94 16.35 -2.79 8.94
CA GLU A 94 17.71 -3.32 9.01
C GLU A 94 17.73 -4.85 9.08
N THR A 95 16.77 -5.44 9.79
CA THR A 95 16.66 -6.90 9.93
C THR A 95 16.32 -7.55 8.59
N VAL A 96 15.37 -6.97 7.85
CA VAL A 96 14.98 -7.47 6.53
C VAL A 96 16.09 -7.24 5.50
N LEU A 97 16.77 -6.09 5.54
CA LEU A 97 17.98 -5.84 4.74
C LEU A 97 19.09 -6.85 5.05
N GLY A 98 19.33 -7.14 6.33
CA GLY A 98 20.31 -8.16 6.75
C GLY A 98 19.97 -9.55 6.22
N ALA A 99 18.68 -9.92 6.25
CA ALA A 99 18.22 -11.19 5.68
C ALA A 99 18.40 -11.22 4.15
N ALA A 100 18.15 -10.10 3.46
CA ALA A 100 18.36 -9.99 2.03
C ALA A 100 19.85 -10.10 1.66
N HIS A 101 20.75 -9.39 2.35
CA HIS A 101 22.20 -9.56 2.16
C HIS A 101 22.69 -10.98 2.44
N ARG A 102 22.05 -11.70 3.38
CA ARG A 102 22.38 -13.11 3.65
C ARG A 102 21.93 -14.03 2.52
N MET A 103 20.76 -13.78 1.93
CA MET A 103 20.21 -14.57 0.84
C MET A 103 20.92 -14.28 -0.49
N PHE A 104 21.28 -13.01 -0.73
CA PHE A 104 21.83 -12.49 -1.98
C PHE A 104 23.21 -11.84 -1.77
N PRO A 105 24.23 -12.61 -1.35
CA PRO A 105 25.50 -12.04 -0.89
C PRO A 105 26.36 -11.39 -1.99
N GLN A 106 26.09 -11.67 -3.27
CA GLN A 106 26.83 -11.13 -4.42
C GLN A 106 26.04 -10.08 -5.20
N GLU A 107 24.80 -9.80 -4.79
CA GLU A 107 23.93 -8.88 -5.49
C GLU A 107 24.08 -7.45 -4.97
N VAL A 108 23.78 -6.49 -5.84
CA VAL A 108 23.65 -5.09 -5.43
C VAL A 108 22.24 -4.89 -4.89
N ILE A 109 22.15 -4.42 -3.64
CA ILE A 109 20.88 -4.10 -2.99
C ILE A 109 20.81 -2.58 -2.83
N ASP A 110 19.77 -1.97 -3.39
CA ASP A 110 19.55 -0.53 -3.31
C ASP A 110 19.16 -0.10 -1.90
N ALA A 111 19.30 1.19 -1.61
CA ALA A 111 18.79 1.77 -0.38
C ALA A 111 17.25 1.66 -0.32
N PRO A 112 16.67 1.44 0.87
CA PRO A 112 15.22 1.33 1.01
C PRO A 112 14.52 2.68 0.77
N ASP A 113 13.51 2.65 -0.09
CA ASP A 113 12.47 3.66 -0.17
C ASP A 113 11.54 3.49 1.04
N ILE A 114 11.47 4.48 1.93
CA ILE A 114 10.68 4.40 3.17
C ILE A 114 9.59 5.47 3.13
N VAL A 115 8.37 5.05 3.43
CA VAL A 115 7.21 5.92 3.56
C VAL A 115 6.51 5.69 4.90
N VAL A 116 6.05 6.77 5.52
CA VAL A 116 5.36 6.75 6.81
C VAL A 116 4.02 7.46 6.73
N SER A 117 3.10 7.11 7.62
CA SER A 117 1.82 7.83 7.78
C SER A 117 1.44 7.93 9.26
N HIS A 118 0.51 8.85 9.56
CA HIS A 118 -0.04 9.08 10.90
C HIS A 118 1.04 9.38 11.94
N ILE A 119 1.49 10.63 11.97
CA ILE A 119 2.43 11.11 12.98
C ILE A 119 1.77 11.15 14.35
N ILE A 120 2.41 10.51 15.33
CA ILE A 120 2.04 10.59 16.74
C ILE A 120 3.02 11.54 17.42
N LYS A 121 2.48 12.58 18.07
CA LYS A 121 3.27 13.57 18.78
C LYS A 121 3.05 13.43 20.28
N GLY A 122 4.13 13.16 21.01
CA GLY A 122 4.19 13.19 22.46
C GLY A 122 4.94 14.42 22.97
N ARG A 123 5.28 14.40 24.26
CA ARG A 123 6.09 15.43 24.92
C ARG A 123 7.28 14.76 25.59
N ILE A 124 8.42 15.44 25.63
CA ILE A 124 9.53 15.03 26.49
C ILE A 124 9.13 15.17 27.97
N PRO A 125 9.76 14.42 28.89
CA PRO A 125 9.43 14.46 30.32
C PRO A 125 9.41 15.87 30.92
N GLU A 126 10.36 16.72 30.54
CA GLU A 126 10.54 18.09 31.03
C GLU A 126 9.43 19.05 30.57
N ALA A 127 8.68 18.68 29.54
CA ALA A 127 7.66 19.52 28.90
C ALA A 127 6.22 19.04 29.13
N ILE A 128 6.00 17.99 29.94
CA ILE A 128 4.68 17.40 30.17
C ILE A 128 3.66 18.45 30.64
N HIS A 129 4.07 19.35 31.53
CA HIS A 129 3.21 20.40 32.10
C HIS A 129 3.15 21.70 31.28
N LYS A 130 3.94 21.83 30.20
CA LYS A 130 3.90 23.03 29.35
C LYS A 130 2.57 23.06 28.58
N PRO A 131 1.85 24.20 28.52
CA PRO A 131 0.66 24.32 27.71
C PRO A 131 1.00 24.25 26.21
N VAL A 132 0.05 23.83 25.37
CA VAL A 132 0.29 23.52 23.94
C VAL A 132 0.88 24.71 23.17
N ASN A 133 0.46 25.93 23.51
CA ASN A 133 0.92 27.17 22.89
C ASN A 133 2.36 27.57 23.27
N GLN A 134 2.96 26.91 24.27
CA GLN A 134 4.34 27.17 24.73
C GLN A 134 5.29 26.00 24.42
N LEU A 135 4.83 24.95 23.72
CA LEU A 135 5.67 23.82 23.34
C LEU A 135 6.56 24.17 22.16
N LEU A 136 7.86 24.08 22.36
CA LEU A 136 8.85 24.12 21.29
C LEU A 136 8.81 22.80 20.50
N GLU A 137 9.35 22.78 19.28
CA GLU A 137 9.49 21.50 18.55
C GLU A 137 10.42 20.53 19.28
N THR A 138 11.45 21.04 19.96
CA THR A 138 12.35 20.23 20.81
C THR A 138 11.66 19.64 22.04
N ASP A 139 10.49 20.18 22.43
CA ASP A 139 9.70 19.65 23.54
C ASP A 139 8.81 18.47 23.10
N LYS A 140 8.72 18.20 21.80
CA LYS A 140 7.84 17.19 21.22
C LYS A 140 8.64 15.94 20.88
N THR A 141 8.10 14.79 21.25
CA THR A 141 8.58 13.50 20.74
C THR A 141 7.70 13.09 19.57
N ILE A 142 8.28 12.45 18.56
CA ILE A 142 7.51 12.00 17.40
C ILE A 142 7.79 10.53 17.12
N TYR A 143 6.77 9.82 16.66
CA TYR A 143 6.92 8.56 15.95
C TYR A 143 5.78 8.45 14.93
N TYR A 144 5.83 7.45 14.05
CA TYR A 144 4.79 7.22 13.07
C TYR A 144 4.05 5.94 13.41
N GLU A 145 2.71 5.97 13.34
CA GLU A 145 1.90 4.79 13.60
C GLU A 145 2.13 3.71 12.55
N ARG A 146 2.34 4.10 11.28
CA ARG A 146 2.51 3.16 10.17
C ARG A 146 3.73 3.51 9.33
N MET A 147 4.46 2.48 8.92
CA MET A 147 5.62 2.58 8.04
C MET A 147 5.59 1.43 7.02
N ALA A 148 5.91 1.76 5.78
CA ALA A 148 6.23 0.81 4.73
C ALA A 148 7.62 1.12 4.19
N PHE A 149 8.34 0.07 3.79
CA PHE A 149 9.57 0.23 3.04
C PHE A 149 9.65 -0.79 1.92
N CYS A 150 10.43 -0.45 0.89
CA CYS A 150 10.73 -1.33 -0.23
C CYS A 150 12.16 -1.03 -0.70
N PHE A 151 12.94 -2.06 -1.01
CA PHE A 151 14.22 -1.93 -1.69
C PHE A 151 14.29 -2.92 -2.86
N GLU A 152 15.08 -2.56 -3.86
CA GLU A 152 15.24 -3.33 -5.09
C GLU A 152 16.60 -4.03 -5.10
N ILE A 153 16.65 -5.18 -5.78
CA ILE A 153 17.89 -5.88 -6.13
C ILE A 153 18.01 -5.78 -7.65
N PRO A 154 18.50 -4.65 -8.20
CA PRO A 154 18.41 -4.34 -9.64
C PRO A 154 19.18 -5.30 -10.55
N THR A 155 20.10 -6.09 -9.99
CA THR A 155 20.88 -7.12 -10.68
C THR A 155 20.06 -8.40 -10.92
N ILE A 156 19.01 -8.64 -10.14
CA ILE A 156 18.05 -9.71 -10.38
C ILE A 156 16.81 -9.09 -11.02
N TYR A 157 16.67 -9.27 -12.34
CA TYR A 157 15.58 -8.70 -13.10
C TYR A 157 15.14 -9.63 -14.23
N GLU A 158 13.91 -9.43 -14.69
CA GLU A 158 13.32 -10.11 -15.83
C GLU A 158 12.50 -9.11 -16.66
N ASP A 159 12.26 -9.43 -17.92
CA ASP A 159 11.42 -8.62 -18.82
C ASP A 159 10.10 -9.35 -19.08
N VAL A 160 8.98 -8.72 -18.69
CA VAL A 160 7.62 -9.23 -18.96
C VAL A 160 6.87 -8.18 -19.77
N ALA A 161 6.39 -8.57 -20.96
CA ALA A 161 5.71 -7.64 -21.88
C ALA A 161 6.54 -6.42 -22.32
N GLY A 162 7.88 -6.50 -22.31
CA GLY A 162 8.74 -5.34 -22.53
C GLY A 162 8.86 -4.41 -21.31
N ASN A 163 8.31 -4.79 -20.16
CA ASN A 163 8.49 -4.10 -18.89
C ASN A 163 9.58 -4.79 -18.08
N ARG A 164 10.63 -4.05 -17.74
CA ARG A 164 11.64 -4.51 -16.80
C ARG A 164 11.05 -4.61 -15.39
N LEU A 165 11.19 -5.79 -14.79
CA LEU A 165 10.79 -6.10 -13.43
C LEU A 165 12.04 -6.37 -12.59
N ASN A 166 12.27 -5.60 -11.54
CA ASN A 166 13.36 -5.86 -10.59
C ASN A 166 12.85 -6.67 -9.40
N LEU A 167 13.62 -7.65 -8.92
CA LEU A 167 13.34 -8.30 -7.66
C LEU A 167 13.31 -7.24 -6.54
N SER A 168 12.26 -7.27 -5.74
CA SER A 168 11.97 -6.25 -4.74
C SER A 168 11.54 -6.90 -3.44
N ILE A 169 12.03 -6.37 -2.33
CA ILE A 169 11.76 -6.84 -0.98
C ILE A 169 11.29 -5.66 -0.16
N GLY A 170 10.33 -5.91 0.72
CA GLY A 170 9.85 -4.85 1.60
C GLY A 170 8.99 -5.37 2.73
N GLY A 171 8.45 -4.42 3.47
CA GLY A 171 7.60 -4.75 4.60
C GLY A 171 6.76 -3.58 5.08
N VAL A 172 5.74 -3.92 5.85
CA VAL A 172 4.85 -2.97 6.51
C VAL A 172 4.84 -3.27 8.00
N ARG A 173 4.95 -2.20 8.76
CA ARG A 173 4.72 -2.21 10.20
C ARG A 173 3.70 -1.15 10.57
N ALA A 174 2.74 -1.55 11.40
CA ALA A 174 1.65 -0.69 11.82
C ALA A 174 1.39 -0.91 13.32
N TYR A 175 1.71 0.08 14.15
CA TYR A 175 1.58 -0.01 15.60
C TYR A 175 0.12 -0.06 16.06
N ASN A 176 -0.84 0.38 15.25
CA ASN A 176 -2.27 0.24 15.52
C ASN A 176 -2.78 -1.21 15.47
N HIS A 177 -2.00 -2.15 14.92
CA HIS A 177 -2.29 -3.58 15.02
C HIS A 177 -1.80 -4.20 16.33
N GLU A 178 -1.02 -3.45 17.11
CA GLU A 178 -0.49 -3.87 18.40
C GLU A 178 -1.28 -3.28 19.55
N ASN A 179 -1.41 -4.03 20.65
CA ASN A 179 -1.97 -3.50 21.89
C ASN A 179 -0.84 -2.99 22.80
N LEU A 180 -0.30 -1.81 22.49
CA LEU A 180 0.76 -1.17 23.26
C LEU A 180 0.34 -0.82 24.71
N TYR A 181 -0.96 -0.85 25.04
CA TYR A 181 -1.45 -0.66 26.41
C TYR A 181 -1.40 -1.93 27.28
N SER A 182 -0.87 -3.02 26.73
CA SER A 182 -0.77 -4.32 27.38
C SER A 182 0.68 -4.65 27.79
N LYS A 183 0.92 -5.90 28.21
CA LYS A 183 2.28 -6.44 28.36
C LYS A 183 2.80 -6.81 26.98
N LYS A 184 4.12 -6.94 26.80
CA LYS A 184 4.67 -7.39 25.54
C LYS A 184 4.07 -8.71 25.11
N THR A 185 3.55 -8.71 23.89
CA THR A 185 3.03 -9.90 23.21
C THR A 185 3.78 -10.10 21.91
N VAL A 186 3.41 -11.17 21.21
CA VAL A 186 3.81 -11.40 19.83
C VAL A 186 3.45 -10.18 18.99
N GLU A 187 4.45 -9.60 18.34
CA GLU A 187 4.32 -8.47 17.43
C GLU A 187 4.10 -8.99 16.00
N LYS A 188 3.39 -8.21 15.18
CA LYS A 188 2.95 -8.59 13.83
C LYS A 188 3.59 -7.70 12.77
N PHE A 189 4.11 -8.34 11.74
CA PHE A 189 4.77 -7.69 10.63
C PHE A 189 4.21 -8.21 9.32
N LYS A 190 4.29 -7.38 8.28
CA LYS A 190 4.09 -7.83 6.91
C LYS A 190 5.42 -7.79 6.19
N VAL A 191 5.81 -8.88 5.57
CA VAL A 191 7.06 -8.96 4.78
C VAL A 191 6.71 -9.56 3.43
N PHE A 192 7.30 -9.01 2.37
CA PHE A 192 7.17 -9.57 1.04
C PHE A 192 8.51 -9.62 0.31
N ILE A 193 8.59 -10.55 -0.64
CA ILE A 193 9.57 -10.65 -1.70
C ILE A 193 8.79 -10.90 -3.00
N GLY A 194 9.11 -10.17 -4.05
CA GLY A 194 8.39 -10.21 -5.31
C GLY A 194 9.08 -9.36 -6.35
N PHE A 195 8.33 -8.80 -7.29
CA PHE A 195 8.88 -7.97 -8.35
C PHE A 195 8.29 -6.57 -8.32
N LYS A 196 9.01 -5.57 -8.83
CA LYS A 196 8.51 -4.22 -9.06
C LYS A 196 8.62 -3.90 -10.54
N ASN A 197 7.50 -3.54 -11.16
CA ASN A 197 7.46 -3.11 -12.54
C ASN A 197 8.02 -1.69 -12.66
N LEU A 198 9.16 -1.50 -13.33
CA LEU A 198 9.83 -0.20 -13.38
C LEU A 198 9.12 0.85 -14.24
N VAL A 199 8.20 0.45 -15.11
CA VAL A 199 7.42 1.39 -15.94
C VAL A 199 6.47 2.22 -15.07
N CYS A 200 5.82 1.57 -14.11
CA CYS A 200 4.83 2.23 -13.25
C CYS A 200 5.12 2.12 -11.76
N CYS A 201 6.21 1.50 -11.34
CA CYS A 201 6.54 1.21 -9.94
C CYS A 201 5.46 0.38 -9.20
N ASN A 202 4.70 -0.44 -9.94
CA ASN A 202 3.70 -1.34 -9.38
C ASN A 202 4.40 -2.51 -8.70
N LEU A 203 3.97 -2.84 -7.47
CA LEU A 203 4.47 -3.99 -6.75
C LEU A 203 3.70 -5.25 -7.15
N CYS A 204 4.45 -6.23 -7.61
CA CYS A 204 3.97 -7.54 -8.02
C CYS A 204 4.25 -8.55 -6.91
N VAL A 205 3.18 -8.99 -6.24
CA VAL A 205 3.26 -9.81 -5.03
C VAL A 205 2.58 -11.16 -5.29
N SER A 206 3.28 -12.25 -4.98
CA SER A 206 2.75 -13.62 -5.08
C SER A 206 2.38 -14.20 -3.71
N THR A 207 1.66 -15.31 -3.72
CA THR A 207 1.17 -16.01 -2.51
C THR A 207 2.31 -16.59 -1.66
N ASP A 208 3.34 -17.13 -2.29
CA ASP A 208 4.56 -17.66 -1.66
C ASP A 208 5.60 -16.58 -1.34
N GLY A 209 5.46 -15.39 -1.94
CA GLY A 209 6.30 -14.23 -1.72
C GLY A 209 5.79 -13.29 -0.62
N PHE A 210 4.63 -13.54 -0.01
CA PHE A 210 4.02 -12.62 0.95
C PHE A 210 3.63 -13.30 2.27
N LYS A 211 4.08 -12.71 3.38
CA LYS A 211 3.62 -13.05 4.72
C LYS A 211 2.84 -11.88 5.31
N SER A 212 1.50 -11.99 5.29
CA SER A 212 0.58 -10.96 5.81
C SER A 212 0.59 -10.80 7.33
N GLU A 213 0.99 -11.86 8.06
CA GLU A 213 1.11 -11.84 9.52
C GLU A 213 2.32 -12.67 9.96
N LEU A 214 3.49 -12.06 9.86
CA LEU A 214 4.74 -12.59 10.40
C LEU A 214 4.79 -12.26 11.90
N ARG A 215 4.67 -13.29 12.72
CA ARG A 215 4.48 -13.22 14.18
C ARG A 215 5.79 -13.50 14.89
N VAL A 216 6.31 -12.54 15.66
CA VAL A 216 7.64 -12.64 16.28
C VAL A 216 7.68 -12.01 17.67
N MET A 217 8.58 -12.49 18.52
CA MET A 217 8.84 -11.90 19.86
C MET A 217 10.10 -11.04 19.87
N GLY A 218 11.03 -11.29 18.94
CA GLY A 218 12.30 -10.59 18.87
C GLY A 218 12.85 -10.44 17.45
N VAL A 219 13.93 -9.66 17.36
CA VAL A 219 14.60 -9.33 16.10
C VAL A 219 15.22 -10.57 15.44
N GLN A 220 15.71 -11.53 16.22
CA GLN A 220 16.27 -12.77 15.68
C GLN A 220 15.18 -13.64 15.03
N ASP A 221 14.02 -13.78 15.68
CA ASP A 221 12.87 -14.51 15.12
C ASP A 221 12.41 -13.86 13.80
N LEU A 222 12.41 -12.52 13.75
CA LEU A 222 12.09 -11.73 12.56
C LEU A 222 13.09 -12.00 11.43
N PHE A 223 14.38 -12.03 11.73
CA PHE A 223 15.41 -12.37 10.75
C PHE A 223 15.20 -13.79 10.20
N ASP A 224 15.03 -14.78 11.07
CA ASP A 224 14.91 -16.19 10.68
C ASP A 224 13.62 -16.45 9.90
N ALA A 225 12.49 -15.85 10.31
CA ALA A 225 11.23 -15.95 9.60
C ALA A 225 11.28 -15.26 8.23
N THR A 226 11.94 -14.10 8.14
CA THR A 226 12.16 -13.38 6.87
C THR A 226 13.03 -14.19 5.92
N LEU A 227 14.15 -14.74 6.41
CA LEU A 227 15.05 -15.56 5.60
C LEU A 227 14.38 -16.86 5.12
N ARG A 228 13.49 -17.43 5.93
CA ARG A 228 12.68 -18.58 5.51
C ARG A 228 11.75 -18.20 4.35
N LEU A 229 11.02 -17.09 4.45
CA LEU A 229 10.16 -16.60 3.36
C LEU A 229 10.95 -16.45 2.06
N PHE A 230 12.15 -15.86 2.11
CA PHE A 230 12.97 -15.67 0.91
C PHE A 230 13.43 -16.97 0.26
N ARG A 231 13.64 -18.03 1.06
CA ARG A 231 14.03 -19.35 0.56
C ARG A 231 12.87 -20.14 -0.03
N GLU A 232 11.66 -19.92 0.49
CA GLU A 232 10.44 -20.59 0.04
C GLU A 232 9.85 -19.95 -1.22
N TYR A 233 10.18 -18.69 -1.48
CA TYR A 233 9.70 -17.93 -2.64
C TYR A 233 10.26 -18.47 -3.97
N ASP A 234 9.37 -18.83 -4.90
CA ASP A 234 9.71 -19.29 -6.25
C ASP A 234 9.62 -18.14 -7.26
N ALA A 235 10.74 -17.46 -7.47
CA ALA A 235 10.83 -16.32 -8.38
C ALA A 235 10.53 -16.70 -9.84
N GLU A 236 11.02 -17.85 -10.31
CA GLU A 236 10.83 -18.31 -11.69
C GLU A 236 9.35 -18.60 -11.96
N ARG A 237 8.68 -19.28 -11.03
CA ARG A 237 7.23 -19.53 -11.12
C ARG A 237 6.44 -18.22 -11.12
N HIS A 238 6.82 -17.25 -10.29
CA HIS A 238 6.14 -15.95 -10.27
C HIS A 238 6.29 -15.21 -11.61
N ILE A 239 7.48 -15.19 -12.21
CA ILE A 239 7.72 -14.59 -13.53
C ILE A 239 6.89 -15.30 -14.62
N LYS A 240 6.90 -16.63 -14.65
CA LYS A 240 6.09 -17.42 -15.60
C LYS A 240 4.61 -17.12 -15.48
N LEU A 241 4.10 -16.98 -14.25
CA LEU A 241 2.72 -16.59 -13.99
C LEU A 241 2.40 -15.21 -14.60
N MET A 242 3.26 -14.22 -14.37
CA MET A 242 3.08 -12.87 -14.90
C MET A 242 3.18 -12.83 -16.44
N ALA A 243 4.13 -13.57 -17.02
CA ALA A 243 4.28 -13.68 -18.47
C ALA A 243 3.04 -14.32 -19.13
N ALA A 244 2.49 -15.38 -18.53
CA ALA A 244 1.28 -16.05 -19.04
C ALA A 244 0.03 -15.14 -19.03
N MET A 245 0.00 -14.06 -18.25
CA MET A 245 -1.12 -13.10 -18.28
C MET A 245 -1.22 -12.38 -19.64
N GLN A 246 -0.14 -12.32 -20.43
CA GLN A 246 -0.18 -11.72 -21.76
C GLN A 246 -0.89 -12.59 -22.80
N GLU A 247 -0.98 -13.89 -22.55
CA GLU A 247 -1.53 -14.87 -23.50
C GLU A 247 -3.07 -14.90 -23.46
N ARG A 248 -3.68 -14.17 -22.53
CA ARG A 248 -5.12 -14.15 -22.29
C ARG A 248 -5.65 -12.74 -22.37
N THR A 249 -6.78 -12.58 -23.06
CA THR A 249 -7.44 -11.28 -23.24
C THR A 249 -8.86 -11.29 -22.70
N LEU A 250 -9.31 -10.11 -22.28
CA LEU A 250 -10.71 -9.81 -22.01
C LEU A 250 -11.28 -9.00 -23.17
N THR A 251 -12.46 -9.39 -23.63
CA THR A 251 -13.28 -8.53 -24.48
C THR A 251 -13.75 -7.29 -23.70
N GLU A 252 -14.10 -6.21 -24.40
CA GLU A 252 -14.72 -5.03 -23.79
C GLU A 252 -15.94 -5.40 -22.91
N HIS A 253 -16.76 -6.36 -23.37
CA HIS A 253 -17.91 -6.84 -22.60
C HIS A 253 -17.50 -7.47 -21.27
N GLN A 254 -16.54 -8.40 -21.28
CA GLN A 254 -16.07 -9.06 -20.06
C GLN A 254 -15.37 -8.08 -19.11
N PHE A 255 -14.61 -7.12 -19.65
CA PHE A 255 -14.02 -6.06 -18.83
C PHE A 255 -15.11 -5.18 -18.19
N ALA A 256 -16.15 -4.81 -18.93
CA ALA A 256 -17.27 -4.06 -18.38
C ALA A 256 -18.01 -4.86 -17.28
N GLN A 257 -18.20 -6.17 -17.47
CA GLN A 257 -18.75 -7.05 -16.43
C GLN A 257 -17.85 -7.07 -15.19
N LEU A 258 -16.53 -7.20 -15.36
CA LEU A 258 -15.58 -7.16 -14.25
C LEU A 258 -15.73 -5.88 -13.42
N ILE A 259 -15.77 -4.72 -14.07
CA ILE A 259 -15.94 -3.43 -13.40
C ILE A 259 -17.33 -3.32 -12.73
N GLY A 260 -18.39 -3.77 -13.38
CA GLY A 260 -19.74 -3.75 -12.82
C GLY A 260 -19.91 -4.68 -11.62
N LYS A 261 -19.48 -5.93 -11.75
CA LYS A 261 -19.56 -6.97 -10.71
C LYS A 261 -18.71 -6.62 -9.50
N THR A 262 -17.52 -6.07 -9.69
CA THR A 262 -16.66 -5.64 -8.57
C THR A 262 -17.28 -4.51 -7.75
N ARG A 263 -18.05 -3.60 -8.36
CA ARG A 263 -18.87 -2.62 -7.63
C ARG A 263 -20.02 -3.29 -6.87
N LEU A 264 -20.74 -4.22 -7.50
CA LEU A 264 -21.84 -4.96 -6.86
C LEU A 264 -21.35 -5.82 -5.69
N TYR A 265 -20.12 -6.33 -5.75
CA TYR A 265 -19.53 -7.21 -4.74
C TYR A 265 -19.58 -6.62 -3.32
N GLN A 266 -19.44 -5.30 -3.19
CA GLN A 266 -19.49 -4.63 -1.88
C GLN A 266 -20.88 -4.61 -1.25
N TYR A 267 -21.92 -4.80 -2.06
CA TYR A 267 -23.32 -4.78 -1.64
C TYR A 267 -23.97 -6.17 -1.59
N LEU A 268 -23.23 -7.22 -1.94
CA LEU A 268 -23.74 -8.59 -1.88
C LEU A 268 -24.11 -8.98 -0.44
N PRO A 269 -25.19 -9.76 -0.25
CA PRO A 269 -25.48 -10.39 1.03
C PRO A 269 -24.28 -11.21 1.52
N THR A 270 -24.01 -11.17 2.82
CA THR A 270 -22.84 -11.85 3.43
C THR A 270 -22.72 -13.33 3.05
N ALA A 271 -23.85 -14.03 2.92
CA ALA A 271 -23.89 -15.45 2.56
C ALA A 271 -23.44 -15.71 1.10
N GLU A 272 -23.77 -14.83 0.17
CA GLU A 272 -23.36 -14.90 -1.23
C GLU A 272 -21.90 -14.46 -1.38
N LYS A 273 -21.53 -13.35 -0.73
CA LYS A 273 -20.16 -12.81 -0.75
C LYS A 273 -19.12 -13.83 -0.29
N ARG A 274 -19.43 -14.64 0.72
CA ARG A 274 -18.55 -15.72 1.23
C ARG A 274 -18.30 -16.86 0.25
N GLN A 275 -19.15 -17.03 -0.76
CA GLN A 275 -18.99 -18.07 -1.78
C GLN A 275 -18.12 -17.62 -2.95
N LEU A 276 -17.88 -16.31 -3.05
CA LEU A 276 -17.07 -15.71 -4.10
C LEU A 276 -15.64 -15.48 -3.62
N PRO A 277 -14.67 -15.46 -4.54
CA PRO A 277 -13.32 -15.00 -4.24
C PRO A 277 -13.30 -13.61 -3.59
N ALA A 278 -12.30 -13.36 -2.76
CA ALA A 278 -12.13 -12.08 -2.09
C ALA A 278 -11.89 -10.96 -3.12
N MET A 279 -12.53 -9.81 -2.91
CA MET A 279 -12.31 -8.60 -3.67
C MET A 279 -12.01 -7.45 -2.70
N GLU A 280 -10.73 -7.14 -2.53
CA GLU A 280 -10.23 -6.20 -1.53
C GLU A 280 -10.23 -4.73 -2.03
N PHE A 281 -10.53 -4.53 -3.31
CA PHE A 281 -10.57 -3.20 -3.93
C PHE A 281 -11.87 -2.46 -3.63
N THR A 282 -11.75 -1.16 -3.39
CA THR A 282 -12.87 -0.25 -3.08
C THR A 282 -13.41 0.39 -4.35
N ASP A 283 -14.58 1.01 -4.28
CA ASP A 283 -15.17 1.74 -5.41
C ASP A 283 -14.23 2.81 -5.98
N CYS A 284 -13.46 3.49 -5.11
CA CYS A 284 -12.47 4.48 -5.55
C CYS A 284 -11.39 3.82 -6.43
N HIS A 285 -10.90 2.63 -6.04
CA HIS A 285 -9.94 1.90 -6.86
C HIS A 285 -10.56 1.42 -8.17
N ILE A 286 -11.79 0.91 -8.15
CA ILE A 286 -12.48 0.46 -9.38
C ILE A 286 -12.72 1.65 -10.33
N ASN A 287 -13.03 2.83 -9.81
CA ASN A 287 -13.12 4.05 -10.60
C ASN A 287 -11.76 4.43 -11.24
N ALA A 288 -10.67 4.27 -10.49
CA ALA A 288 -9.33 4.51 -11.01
C ALA A 288 -8.97 3.51 -12.12
N VAL A 289 -9.28 2.21 -11.94
CA VAL A 289 -9.09 1.17 -12.98
C VAL A 289 -9.90 1.51 -14.23
N ALA A 290 -11.18 1.88 -14.09
CA ALA A 290 -12.04 2.23 -15.21
C ALA A 290 -11.52 3.47 -15.97
N LYS A 291 -11.00 4.47 -15.27
CA LYS A 291 -10.36 5.64 -15.89
C LYS A 291 -9.07 5.23 -16.62
N ALA A 292 -8.23 4.46 -15.97
CA ALA A 292 -6.93 4.01 -16.48
C ALA A 292 -7.08 3.09 -17.71
N TYR A 293 -8.14 2.29 -17.78
CA TYR A 293 -8.47 1.46 -18.94
C TYR A 293 -8.51 2.26 -20.26
N TYR A 294 -8.97 3.51 -20.21
CA TYR A 294 -9.01 4.40 -21.38
C TYR A 294 -7.84 5.37 -21.49
N ALA A 295 -7.25 5.77 -20.36
CA ALA A 295 -6.35 6.92 -20.30
C ALA A 295 -4.94 6.62 -19.78
N ASP A 296 -4.65 5.40 -19.32
CA ASP A 296 -3.31 5.04 -18.86
C ASP A 296 -2.32 5.04 -20.04
N GLU A 297 -1.16 5.65 -19.83
CA GLU A 297 -0.13 5.84 -20.85
C GLU A 297 0.49 4.51 -21.31
N ASN A 298 0.58 3.52 -20.42
CA ASN A 298 1.32 2.28 -20.66
C ASN A 298 0.41 1.05 -20.76
N PHE A 299 -0.72 1.06 -20.04
CA PHE A 299 -1.57 -0.12 -19.82
C PHE A 299 -3.02 0.06 -20.25
N SER A 300 -3.38 1.18 -20.88
CA SER A 300 -4.71 1.32 -21.45
C SER A 300 -4.95 0.30 -22.56
N ARG A 301 -6.23 0.12 -22.92
CA ARG A 301 -6.60 -0.69 -24.09
C ARG A 301 -6.07 -0.07 -25.40
N GLY A 302 -5.83 1.24 -25.41
CA GLY A 302 -5.56 2.01 -26.63
C GLY A 302 -6.74 1.92 -27.60
N ASP A 303 -6.45 1.60 -28.86
CA ASP A 303 -7.46 1.38 -29.91
C ASP A 303 -7.91 -0.09 -30.03
N ASN A 304 -7.36 -0.98 -29.19
CA ASN A 304 -7.72 -2.40 -29.25
C ASN A 304 -9.09 -2.64 -28.59
N PRO A 305 -9.95 -3.49 -29.20
CA PRO A 305 -11.23 -3.87 -28.62
C PRO A 305 -11.09 -4.84 -27.43
N GLU A 306 -9.92 -5.44 -27.26
CA GLU A 306 -9.58 -6.37 -26.19
C GLU A 306 -8.40 -5.85 -25.37
N ILE A 307 -8.29 -6.30 -24.12
CA ILE A 307 -7.18 -5.98 -23.22
C ILE A 307 -6.59 -7.27 -22.66
N ASP A 308 -5.26 -7.41 -22.71
CA ASP A 308 -4.58 -8.56 -22.11
C ASP A 308 -4.57 -8.48 -20.58
N LEU A 309 -4.51 -9.63 -19.91
CA LEU A 309 -4.58 -9.68 -18.45
C LEU A 309 -3.37 -9.05 -17.76
N TRP A 310 -2.22 -8.97 -18.44
CA TRP A 310 -1.05 -8.28 -17.89
C TRP A 310 -1.29 -6.77 -17.78
N ARG A 311 -1.92 -6.15 -18.78
CA ARG A 311 -2.38 -4.76 -18.69
C ARG A 311 -3.42 -4.59 -17.60
N VAL A 312 -4.44 -5.45 -17.54
CA VAL A 312 -5.48 -5.38 -16.49
C VAL A 312 -4.85 -5.47 -15.10
N TYR A 313 -3.92 -6.40 -14.89
CA TYR A 313 -3.15 -6.51 -13.64
C TYR A 313 -2.43 -5.22 -13.27
N ASN A 314 -1.80 -4.56 -14.25
CA ASN A 314 -1.12 -3.29 -14.01
C ASN A 314 -2.10 -2.12 -13.76
N LEU A 315 -3.32 -2.15 -14.29
CA LEU A 315 -4.36 -1.18 -13.94
C LEU A 315 -4.78 -1.34 -12.46
N PHE A 316 -5.00 -2.58 -12.00
CA PHE A 316 -5.36 -2.86 -10.61
C PHE A 316 -4.24 -2.54 -9.62
N THR A 317 -3.01 -2.96 -9.91
CA THR A 317 -1.85 -2.64 -9.05
C THR A 317 -1.49 -1.16 -9.09
N GLY A 318 -1.73 -0.48 -10.22
CA GLY A 318 -1.64 0.98 -10.32
C GLY A 318 -2.67 1.69 -9.44
N ALA A 319 -3.93 1.26 -9.48
CA ALA A 319 -4.98 1.77 -8.59
C ALA A 319 -4.69 1.48 -7.11
N ASN A 320 -3.99 0.38 -6.81
CA ASN A 320 -3.65 0.03 -5.43
C ASN A 320 -2.68 1.01 -4.76
N LYS A 321 -1.93 1.83 -5.51
CA LYS A 321 -1.02 2.82 -4.92
C LYS A 321 -1.72 3.88 -4.09
N SER A 322 -3.03 4.08 -4.30
CA SER A 322 -3.83 4.95 -3.45
C SER A 322 -4.33 4.28 -2.16
N SER A 323 -3.92 3.03 -1.89
CA SER A 323 -4.24 2.34 -0.64
C SER A 323 -3.45 2.87 0.55
N TYR A 324 -4.05 2.77 1.73
CA TYR A 324 -3.33 2.92 2.98
C TYR A 324 -2.25 1.85 3.15
N ILE A 325 -1.16 2.22 3.83
CA ILE A 325 0.01 1.36 4.09
C ILE A 325 -0.38 -0.05 4.61
N ASP A 326 -1.32 -0.13 5.53
CA ASP A 326 -1.72 -1.36 6.22
C ASP A 326 -2.43 -2.38 5.32
N THR A 327 -3.07 -1.93 4.24
CA THR A 327 -3.89 -2.76 3.33
C THR A 327 -3.26 -2.91 1.94
N PHE A 328 -2.19 -2.16 1.66
CA PHE A 328 -1.54 -2.12 0.36
C PHE A 328 -1.00 -3.49 -0.09
N LEU A 329 -0.30 -4.24 0.78
CA LEU A 329 0.27 -5.53 0.38
C LEU A 329 -0.79 -6.62 0.18
N ASP A 330 -1.82 -6.67 1.02
CA ASP A 330 -2.92 -7.64 0.86
C ASP A 330 -3.69 -7.40 -0.44
N ARG A 331 -3.94 -6.13 -0.79
CA ARG A 331 -4.53 -5.78 -2.10
C ARG A 331 -3.61 -6.08 -3.28
N SER A 332 -2.29 -5.94 -3.10
CA SER A 332 -1.31 -6.31 -4.15
C SER A 332 -1.38 -7.80 -4.43
N LEU A 333 -1.45 -8.64 -3.39
CA LEU A 333 -1.66 -10.07 -3.55
C LEU A 333 -3.03 -10.38 -4.16
N ASN A 334 -4.10 -9.74 -3.66
CA ASN A 334 -5.45 -9.94 -4.17
C ASN A 334 -5.59 -9.60 -5.66
N ALA A 335 -4.85 -8.60 -6.17
CA ALA A 335 -4.76 -8.33 -7.59
C ALA A 335 -4.19 -9.53 -8.37
N THR A 336 -3.10 -10.13 -7.89
CA THR A 336 -2.49 -11.31 -8.51
C THR A 336 -3.46 -12.48 -8.53
N GLU A 337 -4.14 -12.75 -7.41
CA GLU A 337 -5.13 -13.83 -7.29
C GLU A 337 -6.34 -13.60 -8.19
N LEU A 338 -6.88 -12.37 -8.20
CA LEU A 338 -8.03 -11.99 -9.01
C LEU A 338 -7.75 -12.15 -10.49
N ILE A 339 -6.65 -11.59 -11.00
CA ILE A 339 -6.34 -11.65 -12.43
C ILE A 339 -5.98 -13.06 -12.87
N THR A 340 -5.24 -13.81 -12.05
CA THR A 340 -4.97 -15.23 -12.31
C THR A 340 -6.27 -16.05 -12.33
N GLY A 341 -7.18 -15.76 -11.39
CA GLY A 341 -8.50 -16.38 -11.30
C GLY A 341 -9.36 -16.10 -12.52
N ILE A 342 -9.44 -14.84 -12.94
CA ILE A 342 -10.13 -14.41 -14.16
C ILE A 342 -9.57 -15.11 -15.39
N GLY A 343 -8.24 -15.20 -15.52
CA GLY A 343 -7.62 -15.91 -16.63
C GLY A 343 -8.05 -17.37 -16.73
N ARG A 344 -8.19 -18.07 -15.59
CA ARG A 344 -8.73 -19.43 -15.55
C ARG A 344 -10.22 -19.47 -15.84
N ALA A 345 -10.99 -18.47 -15.40
CA ALA A 345 -12.43 -18.41 -15.63
C ALA A 345 -12.80 -18.26 -17.11
N ILE A 346 -12.00 -17.50 -17.87
CA ILE A 346 -12.15 -17.36 -19.33
C ILE A 346 -11.93 -18.71 -20.03
N GLU A 347 -11.08 -19.58 -19.47
CA GLU A 347 -10.81 -20.94 -19.96
C GLU A 347 -11.82 -21.97 -19.45
N GLY A 348 -12.85 -21.55 -18.71
CA GLY A 348 -13.95 -22.40 -18.25
C GLY A 348 -13.92 -22.76 -16.75
N ASP A 349 -12.98 -22.25 -15.96
CA ASP A 349 -13.01 -22.40 -14.51
C ASP A 349 -14.24 -21.68 -13.90
N ALA A 350 -14.82 -22.26 -12.84
CA ALA A 350 -16.05 -21.73 -12.23
C ALA A 350 -15.79 -20.73 -11.09
N GLN A 351 -14.60 -20.74 -10.48
CA GLN A 351 -14.33 -20.05 -9.22
C GLN A 351 -14.46 -18.53 -9.34
N TYR A 352 -13.97 -17.96 -10.44
CA TYR A 352 -13.97 -16.50 -10.69
C TYR A 352 -14.99 -16.08 -11.75
N ARG A 353 -15.82 -17.00 -12.22
CA ARG A 353 -16.67 -16.78 -13.38
C ARG A 353 -17.70 -15.68 -13.19
N TRP A 354 -18.21 -15.53 -11.97
CA TRP A 354 -19.15 -14.48 -11.60
C TRP A 354 -18.68 -13.06 -11.95
N PHE A 355 -17.36 -12.82 -11.93
CA PHE A 355 -16.78 -11.52 -12.26
C PHE A 355 -16.78 -11.20 -13.76
N VAL A 356 -16.84 -12.19 -14.65
CA VAL A 356 -16.69 -11.99 -16.10
C VAL A 356 -17.90 -12.43 -16.93
N GLU A 357 -18.91 -13.03 -16.29
CA GLU A 357 -20.22 -13.39 -16.86
C GLU A 357 -21.24 -12.26 -16.86
#